data_AF-A0A1H3ERR6-F1
#
_entry.id   AF-A0A1H3ERR6-F1
#
_cell.length_a   1.000
_cell.length_b   1.000
_cell.length_c   1.000
_cell.angle_alpha   90.00
_cell.angle_beta   90.00
_cell.angle_gamma   90.00
#
_symmetry.space_group_name_H-M   'P 1'
#
loop_
_entity.id
_entity.type
_entity.pdbx_description
1 polymer ?
#
loop_
_entity_poly.entity_id
_entity_poly.type
_entity_poly.pdbx_seq_one_letter_code
_entity_poly.pdbx_strand_id
1 'polypeptide(L)'
;MIVVIFLQTLKQPLFMEYKERILFYDNHFLPCPMLENPKYIEEMAKRTEVKSTDLQSPEDVEDLVAKTKLCAEQWKDKADELWQEVLEEKEEIVKG
;
A
#
# COMPACT_ATOMS: atom_id res chain seq x y z
N MET A 1 24.19 -3.35 18.33
CA MET A 1 23.23 -2.28 18.69
C MET A 1 22.35 -1.88 17.49
N ILE A 2 22.91 -1.60 16.31
CA ILE A 2 22.14 -1.24 15.09
C ILE A 2 21.10 -2.30 14.69
N VAL A 3 21.45 -3.60 14.73
CA VAL A 3 20.54 -4.70 14.35
C VAL A 3 19.33 -4.84 15.31
N VAL A 4 19.51 -4.51 16.60
CA VAL A 4 18.44 -4.60 17.61
C VAL A 4 17.39 -3.53 17.37
N ILE A 5 17.81 -2.30 17.02
CA ILE A 5 16.93 -1.19 16.72
C ILE A 5 16.09 -1.48 15.47
N PHE A 6 16.70 -2.01 14.41
CA PHE A 6 15.99 -2.35 13.18
C PHE A 6 14.86 -3.38 13.41
N LEU A 7 15.16 -4.46 14.12
CA LEU A 7 14.16 -5.49 14.41
C LEU A 7 13.02 -4.96 15.30
N GLN A 8 13.31 -4.04 16.21
CA GLN A 8 12.30 -3.40 17.03
C GLN A 8 11.43 -2.43 16.21
N THR A 9 12.03 -1.66 15.30
CA THR A 9 11.28 -0.75 14.40
C THR A 9 10.32 -1.53 13.52
N LEU A 10 10.75 -2.65 12.92
CA LEU A 10 9.87 -3.50 12.10
C LEU A 10 8.71 -4.15 12.90
N LYS A 11 8.76 -4.09 14.24
CA LYS A 11 7.69 -4.58 15.11
C LYS A 11 6.71 -3.50 15.54
N GLN A 12 6.87 -2.25 15.09
CA GLN A 12 5.93 -1.19 15.42
C GLN A 12 4.53 -1.47 14.83
N PRO A 13 3.45 -0.95 15.46
CA PRO A 13 2.08 -1.25 15.07
C PRO A 13 1.77 -1.00 13.59
N LEU A 14 2.29 0.09 13.01
CA LEU A 14 2.10 0.38 11.58
C LEU A 14 2.63 -0.73 10.67
N PHE A 15 3.85 -1.23 10.94
CA PHE A 15 4.44 -2.30 10.13
C PHE A 15 3.73 -3.64 10.34
N MET A 16 3.18 -3.87 11.53
CA MET A 16 2.37 -5.06 11.79
C MET A 16 1.03 -5.00 11.03
N GLU A 17 0.31 -3.88 11.08
CA GLU A 17 -0.91 -3.68 10.28
C GLU A 17 -0.63 -3.78 8.77
N TYR A 18 0.48 -3.19 8.30
CA TYR A 18 0.89 -3.27 6.90
C TYR A 18 1.19 -4.71 6.46
N LYS A 19 1.87 -5.48 7.32
CA LYS A 19 2.17 -6.90 7.07
C LYS A 19 0.89 -7.73 6.94
N GLU A 20 -0.10 -7.53 7.81
CA GLU A 20 -1.36 -8.26 7.72
C GLU A 20 -2.11 -7.95 6.42
N ARG A 21 -1.97 -6.75 5.87
CA ARG A 21 -2.70 -6.30 4.67
C ARG A 21 -2.03 -6.60 3.34
N ILE A 22 -0.71 -6.85 3.32
CA ILE A 22 0.04 -7.22 2.10
C ILE A 22 -0.51 -8.49 1.44
N LEU A 23 -1.11 -9.39 2.22
CA LEU A 23 -1.58 -10.68 1.75
C LEU A 23 -2.85 -10.60 0.87
N PHE A 24 -3.43 -9.42 0.66
CA PHE A 24 -4.76 -9.27 0.03
C PHE A 24 -4.78 -8.52 -1.31
N TYR A 25 -3.63 -8.21 -1.90
CA TYR A 25 -3.61 -7.57 -3.21
C TYR A 25 -3.64 -8.61 -4.33
N ASP A 26 -4.85 -8.96 -4.76
CA ASP A 26 -5.08 -9.87 -5.91
C ASP A 26 -4.50 -9.30 -7.21
N ASN A 27 -4.45 -7.97 -7.35
CA ASN A 27 -3.83 -7.27 -8.46
C ASN A 27 -2.49 -6.67 -8.02
N HIS A 28 -1.38 -7.19 -8.54
CA HIS A 28 -0.04 -6.70 -8.19
C HIS A 28 0.28 -5.29 -8.73
N PHE A 29 -0.56 -4.72 -9.59
CA PHE A 29 -0.49 -3.32 -10.01
C PHE A 29 -1.17 -2.35 -9.03
N LEU A 30 -1.79 -2.87 -7.96
CA LEU A 30 -2.38 -2.08 -6.87
C LEU A 30 -1.72 -2.38 -5.50
N PRO A 31 -0.38 -2.34 -5.34
CA PRO A 31 0.27 -2.80 -4.11
C PRO A 31 0.34 -1.76 -3.00
N CYS A 32 0.39 -0.45 -3.33
CA CYS A 32 0.70 0.58 -2.36
C CYS A 32 -0.58 1.09 -1.68
N PRO A 33 -0.69 0.98 -0.35
CA PRO A 33 -1.83 1.54 0.39
C PRO A 33 -1.82 3.08 0.45
N MET A 34 -0.77 3.74 -0.03
CA MET A 34 -0.69 5.20 -0.09
C MET A 34 -1.10 5.77 -1.46
N LEU A 35 -0.71 5.08 -2.54
CA LEU A 35 -0.86 5.57 -3.91
C LEU A 35 -2.01 4.89 -4.65
N GLU A 36 -2.09 3.57 -4.63
CA GLU A 36 -3.13 2.83 -5.36
C GLU A 36 -4.35 2.52 -4.50
N ASN A 37 -4.17 2.38 -3.18
CA ASN A 37 -5.26 2.07 -2.25
C ASN A 37 -5.28 2.99 -1.01
N PRO A 38 -5.42 4.32 -1.20
CA PRO A 38 -5.29 5.33 -0.13
C PRO A 38 -6.21 5.12 1.08
N LYS A 39 -7.33 4.41 0.91
CA LYS A 39 -8.22 4.03 2.03
C LYS A 39 -7.48 3.22 3.11
N TYR A 40 -6.55 2.36 2.72
CA TYR A 40 -5.86 1.50 3.67
C TYR A 40 -4.83 2.26 4.49
N ILE A 41 -4.08 3.23 3.91
CA ILE A 41 -3.16 4.03 4.72
C ILE A 41 -3.91 4.87 5.76
N GLU A 42 -5.09 5.40 5.42
CA GLU A 42 -5.94 6.13 6.34
C GLU A 42 -6.39 5.25 7.53
N GLU A 43 -6.90 4.06 7.23
CA GLU A 43 -7.32 3.10 8.26
C GLU A 43 -6.17 2.67 9.17
N MET A 44 -5.01 2.35 8.59
CA MET A 44 -3.83 1.92 9.35
C MET A 44 -3.30 3.05 10.22
N ALA A 45 -3.20 4.27 9.68
CA ALA A 45 -2.71 5.42 10.43
C ALA A 45 -3.63 5.75 11.62
N LYS A 46 -4.95 5.72 11.41
CA LYS A 46 -5.94 5.93 12.47
C LYS A 46 -5.90 4.86 13.56
N ARG A 47 -5.74 3.59 13.19
CA ARG A 47 -5.68 2.48 14.16
C ARG A 47 -4.39 2.46 14.98
N THR A 48 -3.29 2.90 14.37
CA THR A 48 -1.95 2.81 14.99
C THR A 48 -1.49 4.12 15.62
N GLU A 49 -2.30 5.18 15.51
CA GLU A 49 -2.00 6.54 15.98
C GLU A 49 -0.62 7.03 15.52
N VAL A 50 -0.22 6.62 14.31
CA VAL A 50 1.10 6.97 13.77
C VAL A 50 1.16 8.44 13.41
N LYS A 51 2.34 9.03 13.58
CA LYS A 51 2.60 10.43 13.24
C LYS A 51 3.52 10.52 12.03
N SER A 52 3.43 11.65 11.31
CA SER A 52 4.38 11.97 10.25
C SER A 52 5.82 11.90 10.77
N THR A 53 6.66 11.21 10.02
CA THR A 53 8.10 11.19 10.25
C THR A 53 8.80 12.42 9.68
N ASP A 54 8.13 13.16 8.77
CA ASP A 54 8.57 14.50 8.36
C ASP A 54 8.15 15.52 9.42
N LEU A 55 9.11 15.91 10.25
CA LEU A 55 8.91 16.86 11.34
C LEU A 55 8.95 18.32 10.88
N GLN A 56 9.42 18.61 9.66
CA GLN A 56 9.48 19.97 9.12
C GLN A 56 8.16 20.37 8.46
N SER A 57 7.51 19.41 7.81
CA SER A 57 6.20 19.57 7.20
C SER A 57 5.28 18.45 7.66
N PRO A 58 4.82 18.47 8.93
CA PRO A 58 3.88 17.48 9.41
C PRO A 58 2.62 17.54 8.56
N GLU A 59 2.19 16.38 8.08
CA GLU A 59 1.00 16.20 7.26
C GLU A 59 0.10 15.17 7.92
N ASP A 60 -1.20 15.46 7.93
CA ASP A 60 -2.22 14.53 8.39
C ASP A 60 -2.54 13.51 7.29
N VAL A 61 -2.93 12.30 7.68
CA VAL A 61 -3.17 11.22 6.72
C VAL A 61 -4.33 11.54 5.76
N GLU A 62 -5.31 12.32 6.21
CA GLU A 62 -6.41 12.80 5.39
C GLU A 62 -5.94 13.73 4.26
N ASP A 63 -4.99 14.62 4.53
CA ASP A 63 -4.44 15.53 3.54
C ASP A 63 -3.61 14.77 2.50
N LEU A 64 -2.82 13.78 2.95
CA LEU A 64 -2.08 12.88 2.08
C LEU A 64 -3.03 12.10 1.15
N VAL A 65 -4.08 11.51 1.71
CA VAL A 65 -5.09 10.75 0.95
C VAL A 65 -5.83 11.63 -0.04
N ALA A 66 -6.18 12.87 0.34
CA ALA A 66 -6.83 13.81 -0.57
C ALA A 66 -5.98 14.09 -1.82
N LYS A 67 -4.65 14.16 -1.67
CA LYS A 67 -3.72 14.39 -2.78
C LYS A 67 -3.56 13.17 -3.69
N THR A 68 -3.59 11.96 -3.14
CA THR A 68 -3.34 10.74 -3.92
C THR A 68 -4.60 10.10 -4.50
N LYS A 69 -5.78 10.40 -3.95
CA LYS A 69 -7.06 9.79 -4.35
C LYS A 69 -7.34 9.84 -5.85
N LEU A 70 -7.18 11.01 -6.47
CA LEU A 70 -7.45 11.16 -7.90
C LEU A 70 -6.52 10.28 -8.76
N CYS A 71 -5.24 10.23 -8.39
CA CYS A 71 -4.25 9.40 -9.08
C CYS A 71 -4.59 7.91 -8.93
N ALA A 72 -4.96 7.48 -7.72
CA ALA A 72 -5.39 6.12 -7.44
C ALA A 72 -6.59 5.70 -8.31
N GLU A 73 -7.61 6.56 -8.38
CA GLU A 73 -8.83 6.31 -9.16
C GLU A 73 -8.53 6.21 -10.66
N GLN A 74 -7.67 7.08 -11.20
CA GLN A 74 -7.27 7.05 -12.60
C GLN A 74 -6.41 5.82 -12.95
N TRP A 75 -5.57 5.36 -12.02
CA TRP A 75 -4.70 4.23 -12.23
C TRP A 75 -5.45 2.89 -12.22
N LYS A 76 -6.53 2.80 -11.43
CA LYS A 76 -7.28 1.55 -11.19
C LYS A 76 -7.67 0.83 -12.49
N ASP A 77 -8.28 1.53 -13.43
CA ASP A 77 -8.78 0.91 -14.66
C ASP A 77 -7.64 0.31 -15.49
N LYS A 78 -6.52 1.05 -15.59
CA LYS A 78 -5.34 0.55 -16.34
C LYS A 78 -4.65 -0.60 -15.61
N ALA A 79 -4.58 -0.54 -14.29
CA ALA A 79 -4.05 -1.62 -13.47
C ALA A 79 -4.85 -2.91 -13.63
N ASP A 80 -6.17 -2.82 -13.70
CA ASP A 80 -7.05 -3.98 -13.88
C ASP A 80 -6.91 -4.57 -15.30
N GLU A 81 -6.81 -3.73 -16.34
CA GLU A 81 -6.52 -4.16 -17.72
C GLU A 81 -5.20 -4.94 -17.80
N LEU A 82 -4.10 -4.35 -17.29
CA LEU A 82 -2.77 -4.99 -17.30
C LEU A 82 -2.74 -6.30 -16.50
N TRP A 83 -3.54 -6.39 -15.44
CA TRP A 83 -3.61 -7.62 -14.65
C TRP A 83 -4.32 -8.74 -15.39
N GLN A 84 -5.39 -8.43 -16.15
CA GLN A 84 -6.05 -9.43 -16.98
C GLN A 84 -5.10 -9.98 -18.04
N GLU A 85 -4.32 -9.12 -18.70
CA GLU A 85 -3.30 -9.56 -19.68
C GLU A 85 -2.32 -10.56 -19.05
N VAL A 86 -1.82 -10.28 -17.84
CA VAL A 86 -0.92 -11.20 -17.10
C VAL A 86 -1.59 -12.53 -16.76
N LEU A 87 -2.89 -12.52 -16.43
CA LEU A 87 -3.64 -13.75 -16.14
C LEU A 87 -3.86 -14.58 -17.40
N GLU A 88 -4.22 -13.95 -18.52
CA GLU A 88 -4.36 -14.60 -19.81
C GLU A 88 -3.05 -15.23 -20.28
N GLU A 89 -1.92 -14.50 -20.20
CA GLU A 89 -0.60 -15.03 -20.52
C GLU A 89 -0.23 -16.26 -19.67
N LYS A 90 -0.52 -16.22 -18.36
CA LYS A 90 -0.29 -17.35 -17.47
C LYS A 90 -1.14 -18.56 -17.85
N GLU A 91 -2.39 -18.36 -18.24
CA GLU A 91 -3.24 -19.46 -18.69
C GLU A 91 -2.73 -20.11 -19.97
N GLU A 92 -2.25 -19.31 -20.93
CA GLU A 92 -1.67 -19.81 -22.19
C GLU A 92 -0.39 -20.61 -21.94
N ILE A 93 0.48 -20.17 -21.02
CA ILE A 93 1.68 -20.92 -20.61
C ILE A 93 1.32 -22.27 -19.96
N VAL A 94 0.23 -22.34 -19.20
CA VAL A 94 -0.20 -23.57 -18.52
C VAL A 94 -0.86 -24.57 -19.49
N LYS A 95 -1.47 -24.08 -20.57
CA LYS A 95 -2.13 -24.92 -21.59
C LYS A 95 -1.17 -25.45 -22.66
N GLY A 96 -0.04 -24.80 -22.89
CA GLY A 96 1.01 -25.19 -23.87
C GLY A 96 2.02 -26.18 -23.32
#